data_AF-A0A098TD91-F1
#
_entry.id   AF-A0A098TD91-F1
#
_cell.length_a   1.000
_cell.length_b   1.000
_cell.length_c   1.000
_cell.angle_alpha   90.00
_cell.angle_beta   90.00
_cell.angle_gamma   90.00
#
_symmetry.space_group_name_H-M   'P 1'
#
loop_
_entity.id
_entity.type
_entity.pdbx_description
1 polymer ?
#
loop_
_entity_poly.entity_id
_entity_poly.type
_entity_poly.pdbx_seq_one_letter_code
_entity_poly.pdbx_strand_id
1 'polypeptide(L)'
;MNEDHSRSDTRPVARWRIILAAVFDFFTAFLVFGYLVGSVTGGTTDSGFELDGLPALAAFALIIAYFWLGGRYFGGTIWQRILGAR
;
A
#
# COMPACT_ATOMS: atom_id res chain seq x y z
N MET A 1 -19.80 -45.66 7.35
CA MET A 1 -20.09 -44.22 7.52
C MET A 1 -18.75 -43.53 7.46
N ASN A 2 -18.35 -43.05 6.27
CA ASN A 2 -17.05 -42.40 6.07
C ASN A 2 -17.22 -40.91 6.31
N GLU A 3 -16.55 -40.40 7.33
CA GLU A 3 -16.51 -38.97 7.63
C GLU A 3 -15.55 -38.30 6.62
N ASP A 4 -16.11 -37.51 5.71
CA ASP A 4 -15.34 -36.64 4.84
C ASP A 4 -14.75 -35.50 5.68
N HIS A 5 -13.50 -35.66 6.10
CA HIS A 5 -12.71 -34.59 6.70
C HIS A 5 -12.26 -33.64 5.59
N SER A 6 -13.15 -32.74 5.19
CA SER A 6 -12.79 -31.56 4.40
C SER A 6 -11.91 -30.63 5.25
N ARG A 7 -10.62 -30.96 5.40
CA ARG A 7 -9.62 -29.99 5.85
C ARG A 7 -9.53 -28.93 4.77
N SER A 8 -10.12 -27.77 5.02
CA SER A 8 -9.80 -26.57 4.25
C SER A 8 -8.30 -26.32 4.38
N ASP A 9 -7.54 -26.69 3.35
CA ASP A 9 -6.09 -26.42 3.22
C ASP A 9 -5.87 -24.92 3.00
N THR A 10 -6.14 -24.12 4.02
CA THR A 10 -5.79 -22.70 4.00
C THR A 10 -4.29 -22.61 4.27
N ARG A 11 -3.48 -22.81 3.23
CA ARG A 11 -2.02 -22.67 3.34
C ARG A 11 -1.70 -21.27 3.87
N PRO A 12 -0.91 -21.15 4.94
CA PRO A 12 -0.55 -19.83 5.46
C PRO A 12 0.15 -19.02 4.38
N VAL A 13 -0.33 -17.80 4.16
CA VAL A 13 0.27 -16.87 3.20
C VAL A 13 1.74 -16.67 3.54
N ALA A 14 2.61 -16.84 2.57
CA ALA A 14 4.04 -16.68 2.77
C ALA A 14 4.38 -15.24 3.18
N ARG A 15 5.01 -15.06 4.35
CA ARG A 15 5.32 -13.73 4.92
C ARG A 15 6.10 -12.81 3.98
N TRP A 16 6.97 -13.36 3.12
CA TRP A 16 7.72 -12.58 2.15
C TRP A 16 6.81 -11.86 1.13
N ARG A 17 5.65 -12.44 0.77
CA ARG A 17 4.66 -11.81 -0.13
C ARG A 17 4.01 -10.60 0.51
N ILE A 18 3.76 -10.68 1.81
CA ILE A 18 3.19 -9.57 2.61
C ILE A 18 4.22 -8.44 2.72
N ILE A 19 5.48 -8.77 3.01
CA ILE A 19 6.56 -7.76 3.13
C ILE A 19 6.80 -7.09 1.78
N LEU A 20 6.92 -7.84 0.68
CA LEU A 20 7.09 -7.26 -0.66
C LEU A 20 5.90 -6.40 -1.06
N ALA A 21 4.67 -6.82 -0.76
CA ALA A 21 3.49 -6.02 -1.01
C ALA A 21 3.59 -4.68 -0.28
N ALA A 22 3.85 -4.69 1.03
CA ALA A 22 3.96 -3.47 1.82
C ALA A 22 5.06 -2.53 1.32
N VAL A 23 6.21 -3.07 0.90
CA VAL A 23 7.30 -2.29 0.29
C VAL A 23 6.86 -1.65 -1.02
N PHE A 24 6.25 -2.40 -1.94
CA PHE A 24 5.77 -1.86 -3.21
C PHE A 24 4.62 -0.87 -3.03
N ASP A 25 3.71 -1.11 -2.09
CA ASP A 25 2.66 -0.17 -1.70
C ASP A 25 3.26 1.13 -1.20
N PHE A 26 4.27 1.07 -0.33
CA PHE A 26 4.90 2.26 0.22
C PHE A 26 5.54 3.10 -0.88
N PHE A 27 6.33 2.49 -1.78
CA PHE A 27 6.93 3.22 -2.89
C PHE A 27 5.88 3.78 -3.85
N THR A 28 4.86 2.99 -4.19
CA THR A 28 3.79 3.44 -5.11
C THR A 28 3.03 4.60 -4.49
N ALA A 29 2.61 4.48 -3.23
CA ALA A 29 1.90 5.53 -2.51
C ALA A 29 2.78 6.78 -2.36
N PHE A 30 4.03 6.62 -1.97
CA PHE A 30 4.96 7.74 -1.82
C PHE A 30 5.17 8.49 -3.13
N LEU A 31 5.43 7.77 -4.23
CA LEU A 31 5.64 8.41 -5.54
C LEU A 31 4.36 9.07 -6.06
N VAL A 32 3.22 8.38 -5.99
CA VAL A 32 1.94 8.90 -6.50
C VAL A 32 1.47 10.09 -5.67
N PHE A 33 1.39 9.97 -4.34
CA PHE A 33 0.92 11.07 -3.50
C PHE A 33 1.95 12.18 -3.37
N GLY A 34 3.24 11.85 -3.33
CA GLY A 34 4.30 12.85 -3.28
C GLY A 34 4.33 13.69 -4.57
N TYR A 35 4.25 13.06 -5.73
CA TYR A 35 4.15 13.77 -7.01
C TYR A 35 2.83 14.55 -7.13
N LEU A 36 1.71 13.96 -6.70
CA LEU A 36 0.42 14.65 -6.69
C LEU A 36 0.46 15.92 -5.83
N VAL A 37 0.91 15.82 -4.58
CA VAL A 37 1.03 16.98 -3.70
C VAL A 37 2.02 17.98 -4.26
N GLY A 38 3.20 17.53 -4.71
CA GLY A 38 4.20 18.39 -5.33
C GLY A 38 3.64 19.15 -6.52
N SER A 39 2.85 18.49 -7.38
CA SER A 39 2.24 19.14 -8.55
C SER A 39 1.22 20.21 -8.18
N VAL A 40 0.46 20.00 -7.09
CA VAL A 40 -0.54 20.97 -6.62
C VAL A 40 0.10 22.12 -5.85
N THR A 41 1.20 21.86 -5.12
CA THR A 41 1.88 22.86 -4.28
C THR A 41 3.04 23.56 -4.99
N GLY A 42 3.36 23.18 -6.23
CA GLY A 42 4.49 23.72 -7.00
C GLY A 42 5.86 23.16 -6.60
N GLY A 43 5.90 22.06 -5.85
CA GLY A 43 7.12 21.37 -5.41
C GLY A 43 7.65 20.33 -6.41
N THR A 44 7.18 20.29 -7.66
CA THR A 44 7.76 19.39 -8.66
C THR A 44 9.11 19.90 -9.16
N THR A 45 10.04 18.98 -9.40
CA THR A 45 11.39 19.27 -9.92
C THR A 45 11.64 18.44 -11.19
N ASP A 46 12.74 18.73 -11.90
CA ASP A 46 13.13 17.98 -13.11
C ASP A 46 13.36 16.48 -12.85
N SER A 47 13.71 16.12 -11.61
CA SER A 47 13.98 14.73 -11.19
C SER A 47 12.84 14.08 -10.40
N GLY A 48 11.78 14.83 -10.05
CA GLY A 48 10.65 14.30 -9.29
C GLY A 48 9.89 15.38 -8.53
N PHE A 49 10.01 15.38 -7.21
CA PHE A 49 9.33 16.33 -6.33
C PHE A 49 10.16 16.59 -5.06
N GLU A 50 9.99 17.78 -4.52
CA GLU A 50 10.54 18.25 -3.26
C GLU A 50 9.37 18.74 -2.40
N LEU A 51 9.27 18.20 -1.19
CA LEU A 51 8.18 18.47 -0.27
C LEU A 51 8.75 18.85 1.08
N ASP A 52 8.55 20.10 1.46
CA ASP A 52 8.96 20.64 2.76
C ASP A 52 7.76 21.17 3.54
N GLY A 53 7.84 21.11 4.87
CA GLY A 53 6.82 21.67 5.76
C GLY A 53 5.42 21.08 5.53
N LEU A 54 4.44 21.94 5.22
CA LEU A 54 3.02 21.56 5.09
C LEU A 54 2.75 20.56 3.94
N PRO A 55 3.25 20.76 2.71
CA PRO A 55 3.19 19.75 1.65
C PRO A 55 3.68 18.35 2.08
N ALA A 56 4.78 18.26 2.83
CA ALA A 56 5.29 16.98 3.33
C ALA A 56 4.31 16.30 4.29
N LEU A 57 3.73 17.07 5.23
CA LEU A 57 2.71 16.57 6.15
C LEU A 57 1.44 16.11 5.41
N ALA A 58 1.02 16.84 4.37
CA ALA A 58 -0.12 16.47 3.55
C ALA A 58 0.13 15.16 2.79
N ALA A 59 1.29 15.02 2.14
CA ALA A 59 1.66 13.78 1.45
C ALA A 59 1.71 12.59 2.41
N PHE A 60 2.28 12.79 3.61
CA PHE A 60 2.32 11.75 4.63
C PHE A 60 0.92 11.35 5.11
N ALA A 61 0.02 12.32 5.33
CA ALA A 61 -1.37 12.06 5.68
C ALA A 61 -2.10 11.25 4.59
N LEU A 62 -1.86 11.54 3.31
CA LEU A 62 -2.43 10.77 2.19
C LEU A 62 -1.91 9.33 2.15
N ILE A 63 -0.62 9.13 2.39
CA ILE A 63 -0.02 7.78 2.45
C ILE A 63 -0.64 6.99 3.61
N ILE A 64 -0.75 7.58 4.81
CA ILE A 64 -1.41 6.93 5.95
C ILE A 64 -2.86 6.60 5.60
N ALA A 65 -3.58 7.56 5.01
CA ALA A 65 -4.96 7.35 4.61
C ALA A 65 -5.09 6.19 3.61
N TYR A 66 -4.17 6.06 2.65
CA TYR A 66 -4.14 4.94 1.71
C TYR A 66 -4.00 3.58 2.41
N PHE A 67 -3.02 3.43 3.30
CA PHE A 67 -2.83 2.18 4.04
C PHE A 67 -3.99 1.88 4.99
N TRP A 68 -4.51 2.90 5.66
CA TRP A 68 -5.67 2.76 6.54
C TRP A 68 -6.92 2.35 5.76
N LEU A 69 -7.18 2.96 4.59
CA LEU A 69 -8.31 2.61 3.74
C LEU A 69 -8.16 1.18 3.18
N GLY A 70 -6.95 0.81 2.75
CA GLY A 70 -6.58 -0.53 2.31
C GLY A 70 -6.85 -1.59 3.37
N GLY A 71 -6.38 -1.37 4.59
CA GLY A 71 -6.60 -2.28 5.72
C GLY A 71 -8.07 -2.33 6.17
N ARG A 72 -8.75 -1.18 6.24
CA ARG A 72 -10.08 -1.07 6.84
C ARG A 72 -11.23 -1.49 5.92
N TYR A 73 -11.14 -1.17 4.63
CA TYR A 73 -12.23 -1.37 3.66
C TYR A 73 -11.93 -2.46 2.63
N PHE A 74 -10.66 -2.65 2.27
CA PHE A 74 -10.27 -3.51 1.16
C PHE A 74 -9.68 -4.86 1.59
N GLY A 75 -9.55 -5.10 2.90
CA GLY A 75 -9.00 -6.34 3.46
C GLY A 75 -7.51 -6.52 3.15
N GLY A 76 -6.81 -5.43 2.83
CA GLY A 76 -5.43 -5.43 2.35
C GLY A 76 -5.23 -4.39 1.26
N THR A 77 -3.97 -4.05 1.04
CA THR A 77 -3.54 -3.06 0.04
C THR A 77 -3.57 -3.61 -1.40
N ILE A 78 -3.38 -2.73 -2.38
CA ILE A 78 -3.40 -3.11 -3.80
C ILE A 78 -2.34 -4.18 -4.10
N TRP A 79 -1.11 -4.01 -3.61
CA TRP A 79 -0.06 -5.00 -3.89
C TRP A 79 -0.25 -6.31 -3.13
N GLN A 80 -0.90 -6.30 -1.95
CA GLN A 80 -1.30 -7.56 -1.29
C GLN A 80 -2.31 -8.31 -2.15
N ARG A 81 -3.17 -7.60 -2.89
CA ARG A 81 -4.13 -8.23 -3.81
C ARG A 81 -3.47 -8.81 -5.04
N ILE A 82 -2.52 -8.08 -5.63
CA ILE A 82 -1.76 -8.51 -6.81
C ILE A 82 -0.88 -9.70 -6.48
N LEU A 83 -0.15 -9.66 -5.36
CA LEU A 83 0.73 -10.73 -4.93
C LEU A 83 -0.02 -11.90 -4.29
N GLY A 84 -1.35 -11.86 -4.18
CA GLY A 84 -2.20 -12.88 -3.56
C GLY A 84 -1.87 -13.15 -2.09
N ALA A 85 -1.48 -12.10 -1.37
CA ALA A 85 -1.06 -12.14 0.02
C ALA A 85 -2.22 -11.93 1.02
N ARG A 86 -3.45 -12.25 0.60
CA ARG A 86 -4.70 -12.14 1.36
C ARG A 86 -5.35 -13.52 1.48
#